data_AF-A0A8C5SQY0-F1
#
_entry.id   AF-A0A8C5SQY0-F1
#
_cell.length_a   1.000
_cell.length_b   1.000
_cell.length_c   1.000
_cell.angle_alpha   90.00
_cell.angle_beta   90.00
_cell.angle_gamma   90.00
#
_symmetry.space_group_name_H-M   'P 1'
#
loop_
_entity.id
_entity.type
_entity.pdbx_description
1 polymer ?
#
loop_
_entity_poly.entity_id
_entity_poly.type
_entity_poly.pdbx_seq_one_letter_code
_entity_poly.pdbx_strand_id
1 'polypeptide(L)'
;MYHSMKPHPAITATLLDFMCRIIPNFYPALEAHVRQGVFNSLTHIVEKRVLAHLAPLFDNPKLDRELRAMLREKFPEFCTSPSPPVEVKVEEPTAAEMDNHMSDRDDGCYDHAEAAFSDDEEDVNSKGKKREFRFHPIKESVVDITPFLEQLDESLKDKILLLQKGSDTEVQCEAMQEIVDQVLEEDFDQEQLSVLASCLQELFKAHFRGEVLPEEITEESLEESVGKPLYLIFRNLCQMQEDNSGFSVLLDLLSELYQKQPKIGYHLLYYLKFPDETLRSGELLNMIVAVIDSAQLQELVCHVMMGNLVMFRKDSVLNILIQSLEWETFEQYCTWQLFLAHNIPLETIIPILQHLKYKEHPEALSCLLLQLRREKPTEEMVKMVLSRPCHPDDQFTTSILRHWCIKHENHLIEHIKSLLIKNNSLPRKRQSDFITSSLFLLSFRPSYLPSLPFFLLSFFLPFFSFFLSLPSFLFFFLPSFLSLSSVIYHLSISVLSLSHHLTISDLSFASFPTS
;
A
#
# COMPACT_ATOMS: atom_id res chain seq x y z
N MET A 1 -11.31 -22.12 -18.69
CA MET A 1 -11.90 -22.45 -20.00
C MET A 1 -11.89 -23.96 -20.29
N TYR A 2 -10.73 -24.61 -20.47
CA TYR A 2 -10.73 -26.04 -20.83
C TYR A 2 -11.40 -26.96 -19.79
N HIS A 3 -11.00 -26.86 -18.52
CA HIS A 3 -11.57 -27.69 -17.45
C HIS A 3 -13.04 -27.41 -17.15
N SER A 4 -13.50 -26.18 -17.38
CA SER A 4 -14.89 -25.76 -17.17
C SER A 4 -15.83 -26.24 -18.29
N MET A 5 -15.33 -26.61 -19.48
CA MET A 5 -16.17 -27.00 -20.62
C MET A 5 -17.05 -28.23 -20.35
N LYS A 6 -16.59 -29.16 -19.49
CA LYS A 6 -17.35 -30.36 -19.13
C LYS A 6 -18.39 -30.08 -18.03
N PRO A 7 -18.03 -29.55 -16.84
CA PRO A 7 -18.98 -29.34 -15.74
C PRO A 7 -19.84 -28.08 -15.90
N HIS A 8 -19.29 -26.99 -16.46
CA HIS A 8 -19.93 -25.67 -16.52
C HIS A 8 -19.67 -24.99 -17.89
N PRO A 9 -20.32 -25.44 -18.98
CA PRO A 9 -20.06 -24.93 -20.32
C PRO A 9 -20.34 -23.42 -20.45
N ALA A 10 -21.28 -22.88 -19.67
CA ALA A 10 -21.60 -21.45 -19.63
C ALA A 10 -20.39 -20.58 -19.24
N ILE A 11 -19.61 -20.98 -18.24
CA ILE A 11 -18.39 -20.26 -17.82
C ILE A 11 -17.41 -20.17 -19.00
N THR A 12 -17.25 -21.27 -19.73
CA THR A 12 -16.34 -21.30 -20.88
C THR A 12 -16.85 -20.45 -22.03
N ALA A 13 -18.16 -20.45 -22.27
CA ALA A 13 -18.78 -19.60 -23.28
C ALA A 13 -18.59 -18.12 -22.96
N THR A 14 -18.86 -17.68 -21.73
CA THR A 14 -18.71 -16.28 -21.31
C THR A 14 -17.27 -15.80 -21.43
N LEU A 15 -16.29 -16.62 -21.05
CA LEU A 15 -14.87 -16.25 -21.15
C LEU A 15 -14.40 -16.15 -22.60
N LEU A 16 -14.86 -17.05 -23.48
CA LEU A 16 -14.54 -17.00 -24.91
C LEU A 16 -15.24 -15.81 -25.60
N ASP A 17 -16.49 -15.50 -25.24
CA ASP A 17 -17.22 -14.33 -25.75
C ASP A 17 -16.54 -13.03 -25.30
N PHE A 18 -16.18 -12.93 -24.03
CA PHE A 18 -15.40 -11.81 -23.50
C PHE A 18 -14.07 -11.65 -24.24
N MET A 19 -13.30 -12.72 -24.44
CA MET A 19 -12.03 -12.68 -25.17
C MET A 19 -12.21 -12.15 -26.60
N CYS A 20 -13.30 -12.51 -27.29
CA CYS A 20 -13.57 -11.99 -28.63
C CYS A 20 -14.00 -10.51 -28.63
N ARG A 21 -14.82 -10.10 -27.64
CA ARG A 21 -15.36 -8.73 -27.54
C ARG A 21 -14.36 -7.73 -26.99
N ILE A 22 -13.43 -8.15 -26.13
CA ILE A 22 -12.46 -7.23 -25.51
C ILE A 22 -11.44 -6.71 -26.54
N ILE A 23 -11.16 -7.48 -27.60
CA ILE A 23 -10.17 -7.12 -28.63
C ILE A 23 -10.47 -5.75 -29.29
N PRO A 24 -11.67 -5.52 -29.85
CA PRO A 24 -12.01 -4.21 -30.43
C PRO A 24 -12.42 -3.15 -29.39
N ASN A 25 -12.81 -3.55 -28.17
CA ASN A 25 -13.42 -2.64 -27.19
C ASN A 25 -12.47 -2.17 -26.08
N PHE A 26 -11.34 -2.84 -25.83
CA PHE A 26 -10.43 -2.48 -24.74
C PHE A 26 -9.82 -1.09 -24.95
N TYR A 27 -9.26 -0.85 -26.13
CA TYR A 27 -8.78 0.46 -26.55
C TYR A 27 -8.75 0.51 -28.08
N PRO A 28 -9.77 1.10 -28.75
CA PRO A 28 -9.95 0.99 -30.20
C PRO A 28 -8.73 1.43 -31.02
N ALA A 29 -7.98 2.43 -30.56
CA ALA A 29 -6.78 2.92 -31.25
C ALA A 29 -5.62 1.90 -31.28
N LEU A 30 -5.60 0.91 -30.36
CA LEU A 30 -4.61 -0.17 -30.32
C LEU A 30 -5.22 -1.56 -30.53
N GLU A 31 -6.40 -1.67 -31.16
CA GLU A 31 -7.07 -2.96 -31.44
C GLU A 31 -6.10 -3.99 -32.05
N ALA A 32 -5.28 -3.56 -33.02
CA ALA A 32 -4.29 -4.43 -33.66
C ALA A 32 -3.26 -5.01 -32.68
N HIS A 33 -2.81 -4.21 -31.70
CA HIS A 33 -1.86 -4.66 -30.68
C HIS A 33 -2.51 -5.62 -29.68
N VAL A 34 -3.74 -5.33 -29.26
CA VAL A 34 -4.52 -6.20 -28.37
C VAL A 34 -4.78 -7.55 -29.05
N ARG A 35 -5.21 -7.53 -30.31
CA ARG A 35 -5.39 -8.74 -31.12
C ARG A 35 -4.10 -9.55 -31.23
N GLN A 36 -2.96 -8.90 -31.49
CA GLN A 36 -1.67 -9.57 -31.57
C GLN A 36 -1.24 -10.17 -30.22
N GLY A 37 -1.50 -9.48 -29.11
CA GLY A 37 -1.24 -9.98 -27.76
C GLY A 37 -2.03 -11.25 -27.43
N VAL A 38 -3.33 -11.27 -27.76
CA VAL A 38 -4.17 -12.47 -27.61
C VAL A 38 -3.68 -13.59 -28.51
N PHE A 39 -3.37 -13.30 -29.78
CA PHE A 39 -2.83 -14.29 -30.72
C PHE A 39 -1.51 -14.92 -30.23
N ASN A 40 -0.57 -14.10 -29.76
CA ASN A 40 0.70 -14.56 -29.21
C ASN A 40 0.49 -15.44 -27.97
N SER A 41 -0.47 -15.08 -27.12
CA SER A 41 -0.82 -15.86 -25.93
C SER A 41 -1.38 -17.23 -26.28
N LEU A 42 -2.32 -17.29 -27.24
CA LEU A 42 -2.87 -18.55 -27.75
C LEU A 42 -1.80 -19.42 -28.41
N THR A 43 -0.89 -18.81 -29.18
CA THR A 43 0.26 -19.51 -29.79
C THR A 43 1.17 -20.09 -28.71
N HIS A 44 1.50 -19.29 -27.69
CA HIS A 44 2.37 -19.71 -26.58
C HIS A 44 1.76 -20.87 -25.77
N ILE A 45 0.44 -20.87 -25.56
CA ILE A 45 -0.30 -21.97 -24.91
C ILE A 45 -0.10 -23.29 -25.68
N VAL A 46 -0.16 -23.23 -27.01
CA VAL A 46 0.05 -24.40 -27.89
C VAL A 46 1.51 -24.84 -27.88
N GLU A 47 2.45 -23.90 -28.03
CA GLU A 47 3.90 -24.17 -28.01
C GLU A 47 4.37 -24.82 -26.70
N LYS A 48 3.88 -24.32 -25.57
CA LYS A 48 4.19 -24.85 -24.23
C LYS A 48 3.39 -26.09 -23.87
N ARG A 49 2.51 -26.57 -24.77
CA ARG A 49 1.65 -27.74 -24.57
C ARG A 49 0.77 -27.65 -23.32
N VAL A 50 0.40 -26.43 -22.90
CA VAL A 50 -0.63 -26.22 -21.87
C VAL A 50 -1.97 -26.75 -22.41
N LEU A 51 -2.23 -26.49 -23.70
CA LEU A 51 -3.22 -27.22 -24.51
C LEU A 51 -2.57 -27.62 -25.82
N ALA A 52 -2.57 -28.91 -26.15
CA ALA A 52 -1.96 -29.40 -27.39
C ALA A 52 -2.63 -28.83 -28.65
N HIS A 53 -3.96 -28.67 -28.62
CA HIS A 53 -4.75 -28.10 -29.70
C HIS A 53 -5.91 -27.25 -29.14
N LEU A 54 -6.17 -26.09 -29.74
CA LEU A 54 -7.27 -25.20 -29.36
C LEU A 54 -8.58 -25.51 -30.10
N ALA A 55 -8.53 -26.17 -31.26
CA ALA A 55 -9.71 -26.49 -32.06
C ALA A 55 -10.81 -27.26 -31.28
N PRO A 56 -10.50 -28.27 -30.43
CA PRO A 56 -11.52 -28.97 -29.63
C PRO A 56 -12.22 -28.08 -28.58
N LEU A 57 -11.58 -26.96 -28.21
CA LEU A 57 -12.14 -25.96 -27.31
C LEU A 57 -12.97 -24.93 -28.08
N PHE A 58 -12.44 -24.41 -29.20
CA PHE A 58 -13.05 -23.33 -29.98
C PHE A 58 -14.23 -23.78 -30.83
N ASP A 59 -14.23 -25.03 -31.33
CA ASP A 59 -15.34 -25.60 -32.10
C ASP A 59 -16.12 -26.67 -31.32
N ASN A 60 -16.14 -26.56 -29.98
CA ASN A 60 -16.84 -27.51 -29.14
C ASN A 60 -18.36 -27.44 -29.38
N PRO A 61 -19.07 -28.57 -29.61
CA PRO A 61 -20.49 -28.56 -29.91
C PRO A 61 -21.37 -28.04 -28.75
N LYS A 62 -20.84 -27.96 -27.52
CA LYS A 62 -21.53 -27.35 -26.37
C LYS A 62 -21.56 -25.82 -26.40
N LEU A 63 -20.73 -25.20 -27.25
CA LEU A 63 -20.74 -23.75 -27.45
C LEU A 63 -21.80 -23.36 -28.47
N ASP A 64 -22.47 -22.24 -28.22
CA ASP A 64 -23.46 -21.72 -29.16
C ASP A 64 -22.84 -21.43 -30.54
N ARG A 65 -23.67 -21.56 -31.58
CA ARG A 65 -23.25 -21.43 -32.97
C ARG A 65 -22.69 -20.04 -33.28
N GLU A 66 -23.26 -18.98 -32.67
CA GLU A 66 -22.82 -17.60 -32.92
C GLU A 66 -21.41 -17.36 -32.35
N LEU A 67 -21.16 -17.83 -31.13
CA LEU A 67 -19.84 -17.74 -30.48
C LEU A 67 -18.77 -18.51 -31.27
N ARG A 68 -19.09 -19.71 -31.78
CA ARG A 68 -18.16 -20.48 -32.62
C ARG A 68 -17.86 -19.78 -33.95
N ALA A 69 -18.83 -19.08 -34.53
CA ALA A 69 -18.61 -18.28 -35.73
C ALA A 69 -17.70 -17.09 -35.44
N MET A 70 -17.91 -16.38 -34.32
CA MET A 70 -17.08 -15.26 -33.87
C MET A 70 -15.63 -15.68 -33.63
N LEU A 71 -15.41 -16.83 -32.98
CA LEU A 71 -14.07 -17.40 -32.79
C LEU A 71 -13.39 -17.73 -34.12
N ARG A 72 -14.12 -18.29 -35.09
CA ARG A 72 -13.59 -18.62 -36.42
C ARG A 72 -13.24 -17.39 -37.25
N GLU A 73 -13.98 -16.30 -37.08
CA GLU A 73 -13.68 -15.02 -37.73
C GLU A 73 -12.43 -14.35 -37.12
N LYS A 74 -12.32 -14.35 -35.79
CA LYS A 74 -11.20 -13.71 -35.09
C LYS A 74 -9.92 -14.55 -35.10
N PHE A 75 -10.03 -15.87 -35.10
CA PHE A 75 -8.90 -16.79 -34.92
C PHE A 75 -9.00 -18.04 -35.81
N PRO A 76 -9.04 -17.89 -37.14
CA PRO A 76 -9.20 -19.02 -38.06
C PRO A 76 -8.10 -20.08 -37.90
N GLU A 77 -6.87 -19.67 -37.56
CA GLU A 77 -5.69 -20.54 -37.43
C GLU A 77 -5.84 -21.58 -36.30
N PHE A 78 -6.60 -21.24 -35.26
CA PHE A 78 -6.81 -22.10 -34.09
C PHE A 78 -8.09 -22.94 -34.17
N CYS A 79 -8.95 -22.70 -35.17
CA CYS A 79 -10.20 -23.45 -35.38
C CYS A 79 -10.05 -24.68 -36.26
N THR A 80 -8.96 -24.81 -37.03
CA THR A 80 -8.68 -25.99 -37.86
C THR A 80 -7.70 -26.94 -37.19
N SER A 81 -8.08 -28.20 -36.98
CA SER A 81 -7.12 -29.25 -36.67
C SER A 81 -6.20 -29.49 -37.89
N PRO A 82 -4.87 -29.56 -37.73
CA PRO A 82 -4.01 -29.94 -38.84
C PRO A 82 -4.40 -31.35 -39.32
N SER A 83 -4.67 -31.49 -40.61
CA SER A 83 -4.86 -32.78 -41.26
C SER A 83 -3.56 -33.61 -41.15
N PRO A 84 -3.66 -34.94 -40.99
CA PRO A 84 -2.46 -35.78 -40.97
C PRO A 84 -1.78 -35.74 -42.35
N PRO A 85 -0.44 -35.66 -42.43
CA PRO A 85 0.25 -35.68 -43.70
C PRO A 85 0.21 -37.09 -44.33
N VAL A 86 -0.02 -37.11 -45.64
CA VAL A 86 0.00 -38.28 -46.51
C VAL A 86 1.45 -38.77 -46.72
N GLU A 87 1.67 -40.04 -46.36
CA GLU A 87 2.68 -41.04 -46.77
C GLU A 87 4.13 -40.64 -47.13
N VAL A 88 5.11 -41.25 -46.44
CA VAL A 88 6.13 -42.11 -47.09
C VAL A 88 6.51 -43.27 -46.15
N LYS A 89 6.38 -44.50 -46.66
CA LYS A 89 6.83 -45.78 -46.08
C LYS A 89 8.32 -45.79 -45.73
N VAL A 90 8.68 -46.29 -44.55
CA VAL A 90 9.90 -47.11 -44.34
C VAL A 90 9.56 -48.21 -43.32
N GLU A 91 10.09 -49.39 -43.59
CA GLU A 91 9.77 -50.72 -43.03
C GLU A 91 10.17 -50.97 -41.56
N GLU A 92 9.53 -52.00 -41.02
CA GLU A 92 9.59 -52.70 -39.72
C GLU A 92 11.00 -53.27 -39.32
N PRO A 93 11.25 -53.85 -38.11
CA PRO A 93 10.49 -54.99 -37.55
C PRO A 93 10.28 -55.09 -36.01
N THR A 94 9.06 -55.55 -35.66
CA THR A 94 8.66 -56.55 -34.63
C THR A 94 9.35 -56.68 -33.26
N ALA A 95 8.55 -56.70 -32.17
CA ALA A 95 8.27 -57.92 -31.38
C ALA A 95 7.35 -57.69 -30.13
N ALA A 96 6.40 -58.62 -29.95
CA ALA A 96 5.70 -59.11 -28.73
C ALA A 96 4.74 -58.15 -27.96
N GLU A 97 3.41 -58.40 -27.92
CA GLU A 97 2.65 -59.36 -27.06
C GLU A 97 2.76 -59.00 -25.55
N MET A 98 1.75 -58.82 -24.67
CA MET A 98 0.42 -59.39 -24.39
C MET A 98 -0.37 -58.35 -23.53
N ASP A 99 -1.67 -58.11 -23.72
CA ASP A 99 -2.87 -58.80 -23.21
C ASP A 99 -3.32 -58.45 -21.76
N ASN A 100 -4.49 -57.79 -21.72
CA ASN A 100 -5.67 -57.91 -20.83
C ASN A 100 -5.72 -57.64 -19.30
N HIS A 101 -6.72 -56.78 -19.00
CA HIS A 101 -7.80 -56.87 -17.99
C HIS A 101 -7.64 -56.46 -16.50
N MET A 102 -8.47 -55.46 -16.15
CA MET A 102 -9.46 -55.35 -15.04
C MET A 102 -9.07 -54.94 -13.60
N SER A 103 -9.93 -54.01 -13.13
CA SER A 103 -10.50 -53.80 -11.79
C SER A 103 -9.63 -53.21 -10.67
N ASP A 104 -9.89 -51.93 -10.41
CA ASP A 104 -10.52 -51.35 -9.20
C ASP A 104 -10.19 -51.86 -7.78
N ARG A 105 -10.11 -50.84 -6.91
CA ARG A 105 -10.20 -50.75 -5.43
C ARG A 105 -8.86 -50.63 -4.69
N ASP A 106 -8.68 -49.75 -3.71
CA ASP A 106 -9.40 -48.57 -3.16
C ASP A 106 -8.47 -47.96 -2.08
N ASP A 107 -8.89 -46.87 -1.45
CA ASP A 107 -8.31 -46.06 -0.35
C ASP A 107 -7.25 -45.02 -0.76
N GLY A 108 -7.43 -43.71 -0.58
CA GLY A 108 -8.50 -42.95 0.09
C GLY A 108 -7.90 -41.74 0.81
N CYS A 109 -8.29 -40.52 0.43
CA CYS A 109 -8.62 -39.37 1.32
C CYS A 109 -8.90 -38.15 0.43
N TYR A 110 -10.18 -37.93 0.15
CA TYR A 110 -10.71 -36.67 -0.36
C TYR A 110 -10.78 -35.65 0.79
N ASP A 111 -10.48 -34.38 0.49
CA ASP A 111 -11.45 -33.35 0.83
C ASP A 111 -11.61 -32.35 -0.32
N HIS A 112 -12.88 -32.12 -0.65
CA HIS A 112 -13.39 -31.38 -1.79
C HIS A 112 -13.84 -30.00 -1.26
N ALA A 113 -13.09 -28.93 -1.55
CA ALA A 113 -13.63 -27.59 -1.41
C ALA A 113 -14.26 -27.15 -2.74
N GLU A 114 -15.56 -27.38 -2.87
CA GLU A 114 -16.40 -26.80 -3.92
C GLU A 114 -16.52 -25.28 -3.72
N ALA A 115 -16.27 -24.52 -4.78
CA ALA A 115 -16.68 -23.12 -4.84
C ALA A 115 -18.14 -23.07 -5.27
N ALA A 116 -19.06 -23.00 -4.32
CA ALA A 116 -20.47 -22.74 -4.55
C ALA A 116 -20.74 -21.23 -4.47
N PHE A 117 -21.40 -20.66 -5.49
CA PHE A 117 -22.09 -19.38 -5.38
C PHE A 117 -23.57 -19.66 -5.08
N SER A 118 -24.08 -19.01 -4.05
CA SER A 118 -25.50 -18.99 -3.68
C SER A 118 -26.26 -18.13 -4.69
N ASP A 119 -27.05 -18.76 -5.54
CA ASP A 119 -28.01 -18.10 -6.43
C ASP A 119 -29.40 -18.61 -6.02
N ASP A 120 -30.05 -17.86 -5.12
CA ASP A 120 -31.47 -18.02 -4.79
C ASP A 120 -32.25 -17.12 -5.76
N GLU A 121 -32.78 -17.70 -6.84
CA GLU A 121 -33.89 -17.11 -7.59
C GLU A 121 -34.84 -18.22 -8.04
N GLU A 122 -36.13 -18.00 -7.76
CA GLU A 122 -37.22 -18.97 -7.88
C GLU A 122 -37.59 -19.27 -9.34
N ASP A 123 -37.75 -20.57 -9.64
CA ASP A 123 -38.23 -21.09 -10.93
C ASP A 123 -39.70 -20.71 -11.21
N VAL A 124 -39.93 -19.77 -12.14
CA VAL A 124 -41.25 -19.58 -12.77
C VAL A 124 -41.25 -20.13 -14.20
N ASN A 125 -41.77 -21.35 -14.30
CA ASN A 125 -42.09 -22.08 -15.51
C ASN A 125 -42.86 -21.24 -16.57
N SER A 126 -42.37 -21.16 -17.81
CA SER A 126 -43.21 -20.86 -19.00
C SER A 126 -42.56 -21.27 -20.32
N LYS A 127 -43.29 -22.08 -21.08
CA LYS A 127 -42.98 -22.65 -22.39
C LYS A 127 -42.72 -21.60 -23.48
N GLY A 128 -41.83 -21.98 -24.41
CA GLY A 128 -41.28 -21.11 -25.44
C GLY A 128 -42.26 -20.37 -26.36
N LYS A 129 -41.87 -19.14 -26.70
CA LYS A 129 -42.21 -18.43 -27.93
C LYS A 129 -40.99 -17.60 -28.33
N LYS A 130 -40.55 -17.75 -29.59
CA LYS A 130 -39.53 -16.90 -30.22
C LYS A 130 -39.89 -15.43 -30.02
N ARG A 131 -39.07 -14.67 -29.29
CA ARG A 131 -39.21 -13.22 -29.18
C ARG A 131 -38.36 -12.55 -30.26
N GLU A 132 -39.02 -11.79 -31.11
CA GLU A 132 -38.44 -10.86 -32.07
C GLU A 132 -37.74 -9.74 -31.30
N PHE A 133 -36.44 -9.53 -31.54
CA PHE A 133 -35.69 -8.43 -30.94
C PHE A 133 -36.05 -7.12 -31.65
N ARG A 134 -37.07 -6.41 -31.16
CA ARG A 134 -37.20 -4.97 -31.36
C ARG A 134 -36.55 -4.27 -30.16
N PHE A 135 -35.55 -3.43 -30.44
CA PHE A 135 -34.99 -2.50 -29.47
C PHE A 135 -36.10 -1.65 -28.86
N HIS A 136 -36.29 -1.82 -27.55
CA HIS A 136 -36.94 -0.84 -26.72
C HIS A 136 -35.82 -0.17 -25.92
N PRO A 137 -35.79 1.17 -25.78
CA PRO A 137 -34.90 1.82 -24.84
C PRO A 137 -35.05 1.15 -23.48
N ILE A 138 -33.94 0.91 -22.78
CA ILE A 138 -33.96 0.40 -21.41
C ILE A 138 -34.77 1.41 -20.60
N LYS A 139 -35.99 1.03 -20.19
CA LYS A 139 -36.67 1.77 -19.12
C LYS A 139 -35.85 1.56 -17.87
N GLU A 140 -35.43 2.64 -17.24
CA GLU A 140 -34.92 2.64 -15.87
C GLU A 140 -35.78 1.66 -15.05
N SER A 141 -35.12 0.67 -14.44
CA SER A 141 -35.79 -0.24 -13.53
C SER A 141 -36.28 0.60 -12.35
N VAL A 142 -37.56 0.94 -12.35
CA VAL A 142 -38.20 1.62 -11.22
C VAL A 142 -37.97 0.73 -10.00
N VAL A 143 -37.18 1.23 -9.05
CA VAL A 143 -36.90 0.53 -7.79
C VAL A 143 -38.23 0.31 -7.08
N ASP A 144 -38.59 -0.94 -6.82
CA ASP A 144 -39.87 -1.27 -6.19
C ASP A 144 -39.77 -1.08 -4.67
N ILE A 145 -40.11 0.12 -4.20
CA ILE A 145 -40.18 0.47 -2.78
C ILE A 145 -41.58 0.34 -2.19
N THR A 146 -42.55 -0.10 -3.00
CA THR A 146 -43.97 -0.28 -2.62
C THR A 146 -44.18 -1.00 -1.28
N PRO A 147 -43.47 -2.10 -0.94
CA PRO A 147 -43.71 -2.80 0.33
C PRO A 147 -43.34 -1.99 1.57
N PHE A 148 -42.41 -1.03 1.45
CA PHE A 148 -41.98 -0.17 2.55
C PHE A 148 -42.80 1.14 2.60
N LEU A 149 -43.21 1.67 1.44
CA LEU A 149 -44.06 2.85 1.34
C LEU A 149 -45.45 2.68 1.98
N GLU A 150 -46.00 1.46 1.98
CA GLU A 150 -47.30 1.19 2.61
C GLU A 150 -47.25 1.20 4.14
N GLN A 151 -46.05 1.08 4.73
CA GLN A 151 -45.84 1.07 6.17
C GLN A 151 -45.45 2.44 6.71
N LEU A 152 -45.18 3.41 5.82
CA LEU A 152 -44.86 4.78 6.19
C LEU A 152 -46.10 5.65 6.27
N ASP A 153 -46.05 6.64 7.15
CA ASP A 153 -47.06 7.70 7.21
C ASP A 153 -47.17 8.45 5.88
N GLU A 154 -48.38 8.87 5.52
CA GLU A 154 -48.66 9.50 4.21
C GLU A 154 -47.80 10.76 3.98
N SER A 155 -47.41 11.49 5.02
CA SER A 155 -46.52 12.65 4.92
C SER A 155 -45.09 12.28 4.51
N LEU A 156 -44.52 11.20 5.03
CA LEU A 156 -43.20 10.69 4.63
C LEU A 156 -43.26 10.04 3.24
N LYS A 157 -44.34 9.32 2.96
CA LYS A 157 -44.58 8.63 1.69
C LYS A 157 -44.55 9.60 0.51
N ASP A 158 -45.22 10.74 0.61
CA ASP A 158 -45.20 11.77 -0.43
C ASP A 158 -43.78 12.29 -0.70
N LYS A 159 -42.99 12.54 0.36
CA LYS A 159 -41.61 13.01 0.25
C LYS A 159 -40.67 11.96 -0.35
N ILE A 160 -40.82 10.69 0.01
CA ILE A 160 -40.04 9.59 -0.57
C ILE A 160 -40.40 9.39 -2.05
N LEU A 161 -41.67 9.55 -2.41
CA LEU A 161 -42.11 9.52 -3.81
C LEU A 161 -41.54 10.70 -4.62
N LEU A 162 -41.41 11.89 -4.01
CA LEU A 162 -40.72 13.03 -4.62
C LEU A 162 -39.23 12.72 -4.81
N LEU A 163 -38.58 12.15 -3.79
CA LEU A 163 -37.18 11.72 -3.85
C LEU A 163 -36.95 10.69 -4.97
N GLN A 164 -37.87 9.74 -5.15
CA GLN A 164 -37.79 8.74 -6.21
C GLN A 164 -38.01 9.33 -7.61
N LYS A 165 -38.92 10.31 -7.75
CA LYS A 165 -39.30 10.91 -9.04
C LYS A 165 -38.43 12.10 -9.43
N GLY A 166 -37.55 12.58 -8.55
CA GLY A 166 -36.67 13.71 -8.80
C GLY A 166 -35.87 13.52 -10.08
N SER A 167 -35.93 14.51 -10.98
CA SER A 167 -35.27 14.47 -12.29
C SER A 167 -33.76 14.67 -12.22
N ASP A 168 -33.30 15.36 -11.18
CA ASP A 168 -31.92 15.74 -10.95
C ASP A 168 -31.57 15.68 -9.46
N THR A 169 -30.28 15.81 -9.16
CA THR A 169 -29.75 15.70 -7.79
C THR A 169 -30.22 16.83 -6.88
N GLU A 170 -30.51 18.02 -7.42
CA GLU A 170 -30.96 19.17 -6.64
C GLU A 170 -32.36 18.92 -6.06
N VAL A 171 -33.31 18.49 -6.91
CA VAL A 171 -34.67 18.12 -6.47
C VAL A 171 -34.63 16.96 -5.48
N GLN A 172 -33.73 15.98 -5.69
CA GLN A 172 -33.56 14.88 -4.75
C GLN A 172 -32.98 15.35 -3.40
N CYS A 173 -32.06 16.31 -3.40
CA CYS A 173 -31.52 16.91 -2.18
C CYS A 173 -32.58 17.71 -1.42
N GLU A 174 -33.43 18.48 -2.10
CA GLU A 174 -34.56 19.18 -1.48
C GLU A 174 -35.52 18.19 -0.81
N ALA A 175 -35.96 17.15 -1.52
CA ALA A 175 -36.84 16.13 -0.98
C ALA A 175 -36.20 15.39 0.21
N MET A 176 -34.91 15.09 0.13
CA MET A 176 -34.17 14.45 1.21
C MET A 176 -34.02 15.36 2.44
N GLN A 177 -33.83 16.66 2.24
CA GLN A 177 -33.80 17.62 3.35
C GLN A 177 -35.16 17.69 4.04
N GLU A 178 -36.27 17.69 3.30
CA GLU A 178 -37.62 17.65 3.90
C GLU A 178 -37.89 16.36 4.70
N ILE A 179 -37.28 15.23 4.32
CA ILE A 179 -37.32 13.98 5.08
C ILE A 179 -36.51 14.13 6.37
N VAL A 180 -35.29 14.65 6.30
CA VAL A 180 -34.43 14.89 7.47
C VAL A 180 -35.11 15.84 8.44
N ASP A 181 -35.70 16.94 7.97
CA ASP A 181 -36.42 17.90 8.80
C ASP A 181 -37.61 17.27 9.52
N GLN A 182 -38.31 16.34 8.88
CA GLN A 182 -39.43 15.62 9.49
C GLN A 182 -38.97 14.59 10.53
N VAL A 183 -37.85 13.91 10.30
CA VAL A 183 -37.23 13.01 11.30
C VAL A 183 -36.80 13.79 12.54
N LEU A 184 -36.43 15.07 12.37
CA LEU A 184 -36.03 15.96 13.44
C LEU A 184 -37.20 16.58 14.22
N GLU A 185 -38.46 16.32 13.83
CA GLU A 185 -39.62 16.75 14.62
C GLU A 185 -39.67 16.04 15.98
N GLU A 186 -40.22 16.71 17.00
CA GLU A 186 -40.37 16.11 18.34
C GLU A 186 -41.25 14.85 18.28
N ASP A 187 -40.84 13.79 18.97
CA ASP A 187 -41.54 12.49 19.07
C ASP A 187 -41.65 11.66 17.76
N PHE A 188 -40.61 11.69 16.91
CA PHE A 188 -40.57 10.81 15.73
C PHE A 188 -40.61 9.31 16.11
N ASP A 189 -41.50 8.55 15.47
CA ASP A 189 -41.73 7.14 15.77
C ASP A 189 -40.55 6.25 15.33
N GLN A 190 -40.06 5.43 16.27
CA GLN A 190 -38.95 4.52 16.04
C GLN A 190 -39.30 3.39 15.05
N GLU A 191 -40.56 2.96 14.97
CA GLU A 191 -41.02 2.01 13.96
C GLU A 191 -40.96 2.64 12.56
N GLN A 192 -41.44 3.88 12.40
CA GLN A 192 -41.33 4.65 11.16
C GLN A 192 -39.87 4.86 10.74
N LEU A 193 -38.96 5.05 11.70
CA LEU A 193 -37.53 5.26 11.47
C LEU A 193 -36.83 4.03 10.85
N SER A 194 -37.15 2.82 11.31
CA SER A 194 -36.61 1.58 10.74
C SER A 194 -37.17 1.30 9.34
N VAL A 195 -38.45 1.59 9.11
CA VAL A 195 -39.08 1.48 7.77
C VAL A 195 -38.47 2.50 6.81
N LEU A 196 -38.25 3.74 7.26
CA LEU A 196 -37.60 4.80 6.48
C LEU A 196 -36.17 4.40 6.10
N ALA A 197 -35.40 3.84 7.02
CA ALA A 197 -34.06 3.33 6.73
C ALA A 197 -34.09 2.25 5.63
N SER A 198 -35.09 1.36 5.66
CA SER A 198 -35.28 0.32 4.63
C SER A 198 -35.64 0.92 3.26
N CYS A 199 -36.53 1.92 3.23
CA CYS A 199 -36.85 2.70 2.02
C CYS A 199 -35.61 3.35 1.40
N LEU A 200 -34.84 4.08 2.21
CA LEU A 200 -33.64 4.79 1.76
C LEU A 200 -32.57 3.81 1.28
N GLN A 201 -32.37 2.68 1.97
CA GLN A 201 -31.44 1.65 1.56
C GLN A 201 -31.78 1.09 0.17
N GLU A 202 -33.06 0.87 -0.13
CA GLU A 202 -33.46 0.32 -1.43
C GLU A 202 -33.41 1.40 -2.53
N LEU A 203 -33.83 2.63 -2.24
CA LEU A 203 -33.70 3.78 -3.18
C LEU A 203 -32.25 4.04 -3.59
N PHE A 204 -31.33 4.06 -2.62
CA PHE A 204 -29.93 4.35 -2.85
C PHE A 204 -29.09 3.09 -3.11
N LYS A 205 -29.71 1.93 -3.39
CA LYS A 205 -28.99 0.67 -3.64
C LYS A 205 -27.96 0.78 -4.77
N ALA A 206 -28.28 1.54 -5.82
CA ALA A 206 -27.34 1.84 -6.90
C ALA A 206 -26.15 2.70 -6.42
N HIS A 207 -26.42 3.70 -5.57
CA HIS A 207 -25.40 4.55 -4.98
C HIS A 207 -24.38 3.74 -4.16
N PHE A 208 -24.84 2.75 -3.38
CA PHE A 208 -23.95 1.87 -2.61
C PHE A 208 -23.24 0.79 -3.45
N ARG A 209 -23.70 0.53 -4.68
CA ARG A 209 -23.04 -0.39 -5.62
C ARG A 209 -21.95 0.29 -6.45
N GLY A 210 -22.07 1.60 -6.66
CA GLY A 210 -21.11 2.40 -7.42
C GLY A 210 -19.79 2.64 -6.68
N GLU A 211 -18.82 3.16 -7.42
CA GLU A 211 -17.58 3.68 -6.84
C GLU A 211 -17.88 4.97 -6.08
N VAL A 212 -17.31 5.09 -4.87
CA VAL A 212 -17.50 6.27 -4.00
C VAL A 212 -16.77 7.48 -4.55
N LEU A 213 -15.60 7.24 -5.14
CA LEU A 213 -14.73 8.26 -5.72
C LEU A 213 -15.18 8.59 -7.15
N PRO A 214 -15.13 9.87 -7.55
CA PRO A 214 -15.28 10.25 -8.95
C PRO A 214 -14.17 9.64 -9.83
N GLU A 215 -14.46 9.43 -11.12
CA GLU A 215 -13.48 8.96 -12.11
C GLU A 215 -12.26 9.91 -12.21
N GLU A 216 -12.49 11.22 -12.10
CA GLU A 216 -11.44 12.24 -12.00
C GLU A 216 -11.49 12.90 -10.62
N ILE A 217 -10.43 12.78 -9.84
CA ILE A 217 -10.32 13.33 -8.48
C ILE A 217 -9.88 14.80 -8.56
N THR A 218 -10.85 15.71 -8.52
CA THR A 218 -10.68 17.17 -8.49
C THR A 218 -11.47 17.74 -7.32
N GLU A 219 -11.13 18.92 -6.81
CA GLU A 219 -11.86 19.54 -5.70
C GLU A 219 -13.37 19.70 -6.02
N GLU A 220 -13.70 20.16 -7.24
CA GLU A 220 -15.08 20.31 -7.71
C GLU A 220 -15.81 18.95 -7.82
N SER A 221 -15.18 17.93 -8.41
CA SER A 221 -15.80 16.60 -8.57
C SER A 221 -15.97 15.86 -7.24
N LEU A 222 -15.08 16.11 -6.28
CA LEU A 222 -15.18 15.61 -4.93
C LEU A 222 -16.31 16.29 -4.16
N GLU A 223 -16.42 17.63 -4.21
CA GLU A 223 -17.55 18.37 -3.65
C GLU A 223 -18.89 17.89 -4.24
N GLU A 224 -18.95 17.67 -5.55
CA GLU A 224 -20.13 17.10 -6.22
C GLU A 224 -20.44 15.68 -5.70
N SER A 225 -19.43 14.86 -5.44
CA SER A 225 -19.61 13.49 -4.95
C SER A 225 -20.24 13.42 -3.55
N VAL A 226 -19.87 14.34 -2.66
CA VAL A 226 -20.44 14.46 -1.30
C VAL A 226 -21.70 15.32 -1.26
N GLY A 227 -22.04 15.99 -2.37
CA GLY A 227 -23.29 16.75 -2.55
C GLY A 227 -24.52 15.90 -2.83
N LYS A 228 -24.40 14.56 -2.89
CA LYS A 228 -25.52 13.65 -3.16
C LYS A 228 -26.51 13.57 -1.98
N PRO A 229 -27.80 13.27 -2.22
CA PRO A 229 -28.86 13.42 -1.21
C PRO A 229 -28.60 12.65 0.08
N LEU A 230 -28.09 11.41 -0.02
CA LEU A 230 -27.79 10.55 1.13
C LEU A 230 -26.85 11.22 2.16
N TYR A 231 -25.89 12.02 1.68
CA TYR A 231 -24.91 12.70 2.54
C TYR A 231 -25.52 13.87 3.33
N LEU A 232 -26.75 14.31 3.03
CA LEU A 232 -27.44 15.33 3.83
C LEU A 232 -27.72 14.86 5.26
N ILE A 233 -27.87 13.55 5.50
CA ILE A 233 -27.96 13.00 6.86
C ILE A 233 -26.70 13.35 7.64
N PHE A 234 -25.52 13.12 7.06
CA PHE A 234 -24.24 13.42 7.70
C PHE A 234 -24.02 14.92 7.83
N ARG A 235 -24.42 15.71 6.82
CA ARG A 235 -24.33 17.16 6.86
C ARG A 235 -25.09 17.75 8.04
N ASN A 236 -26.36 17.36 8.20
CA ASN A 236 -27.19 17.83 9.31
C ASN A 236 -26.61 17.33 10.65
N LEU A 237 -26.19 16.06 10.73
CA LEU A 237 -25.55 15.51 11.94
C LEU A 237 -24.30 16.31 12.35
N CYS A 238 -23.41 16.66 11.41
CA CYS A 238 -22.19 17.41 11.67
C CYS A 238 -22.42 18.89 12.01
N GLN A 239 -23.57 19.47 11.63
CA GLN A 239 -23.92 20.85 11.93
C GLN A 239 -24.64 21.01 13.27
N MET A 240 -25.11 19.91 13.86
CA MET A 240 -25.79 19.88 15.14
C MET A 240 -24.82 19.88 16.32
N GLN A 241 -25.27 20.43 17.45
CA GLN A 241 -24.58 20.29 18.73
C GLN A 241 -24.98 18.97 19.39
N GLU A 242 -24.05 18.30 20.07
CA GLU A 242 -24.25 16.98 20.70
C GLU A 242 -25.39 16.98 21.74
N ASP A 243 -25.69 18.12 22.36
CA ASP A 243 -26.73 18.27 23.37
C ASP A 243 -28.16 18.37 22.78
N ASN A 244 -28.31 18.37 21.45
CA ASN A 244 -29.60 18.49 20.78
C ASN A 244 -30.29 17.11 20.68
N SER A 245 -31.57 17.02 21.07
CA SER A 245 -32.37 15.79 20.92
C SER A 245 -32.43 15.29 19.46
N GLY A 246 -32.37 16.20 18.49
CA GLY A 246 -32.27 15.86 17.06
C GLY A 246 -30.99 15.11 16.69
N PHE A 247 -29.89 15.34 17.42
CA PHE A 247 -28.62 14.63 17.22
C PHE A 247 -28.79 13.13 17.51
N SER A 248 -29.46 12.79 18.61
CA SER A 248 -29.74 11.38 18.94
C SER A 248 -30.64 10.70 17.91
N VAL A 249 -31.69 11.35 17.43
CA VAL A 249 -32.64 10.75 16.47
C VAL A 249 -31.97 10.50 15.12
N LEU A 250 -31.11 11.40 14.63
CA LEU A 250 -30.34 11.17 13.41
C LEU A 250 -29.30 10.07 13.56
N LEU A 251 -28.68 9.91 14.73
CA LEU A 251 -27.81 8.78 15.02
C LEU A 251 -28.57 7.46 15.02
N ASP A 252 -29.79 7.44 15.56
CA ASP A 252 -30.66 6.26 15.52
C ASP A 252 -31.01 5.91 14.07
N LEU A 253 -31.36 6.90 13.22
CA LEU A 253 -31.60 6.68 11.79
C LEU A 253 -30.36 6.12 11.09
N LEU A 254 -29.18 6.65 11.40
CA LEU A 254 -27.94 6.17 10.85
C LEU A 254 -27.60 4.75 11.32
N SER A 255 -27.91 4.42 12.57
CA SER A 255 -27.76 3.08 13.15
C SER A 255 -28.65 2.07 12.44
N GLU A 256 -29.93 2.39 12.24
CA GLU A 256 -30.86 1.56 11.46
C GLU A 256 -30.38 1.39 10.02
N LEU A 257 -29.95 2.47 9.36
CA LEU A 257 -29.36 2.41 8.02
C LEU A 257 -28.12 1.52 7.97
N TYR A 258 -27.25 1.58 8.97
CA TYR A 258 -26.05 0.76 9.05
C TYR A 258 -26.37 -0.73 9.21
N GLN A 259 -27.40 -1.07 9.99
CA GLN A 259 -27.87 -2.46 10.11
C GLN A 259 -28.39 -3.03 8.79
N LYS A 260 -29.03 -2.21 7.94
CA LYS A 260 -29.53 -2.63 6.62
C LYS A 260 -28.49 -2.54 5.51
N GLN A 261 -27.58 -1.56 5.61
CA GLN A 261 -26.56 -1.23 4.61
C GLN A 261 -25.24 -0.86 5.30
N PRO A 262 -24.38 -1.84 5.62
CA PRO A 262 -23.11 -1.60 6.33
C PRO A 262 -22.16 -0.63 5.60
N LYS A 263 -22.30 -0.53 4.27
CA LYS A 263 -21.51 0.38 3.44
C LYS A 263 -21.63 1.84 3.86
N ILE A 264 -22.76 2.25 4.45
CA ILE A 264 -22.96 3.61 4.94
C ILE A 264 -21.87 4.05 5.92
N GLY A 265 -21.26 3.12 6.67
CA GLY A 265 -20.19 3.41 7.62
C GLY A 265 -18.94 3.99 6.94
N TYR A 266 -18.48 3.41 5.83
CA TYR A 266 -17.35 3.98 5.10
C TYR A 266 -17.74 5.19 4.24
N HIS A 267 -19.02 5.34 3.85
CA HIS A 267 -19.52 6.58 3.25
C HIS A 267 -19.51 7.74 4.26
N LEU A 268 -19.83 7.48 5.53
CA LEU A 268 -19.68 8.47 6.61
C LEU A 268 -18.22 8.86 6.77
N LEU A 269 -17.31 7.89 6.81
CA LEU A 269 -15.88 8.17 6.85
C LEU A 269 -15.46 9.02 5.65
N TYR A 270 -15.87 8.64 4.44
CA TYR A 270 -15.62 9.40 3.21
C TYR A 270 -16.11 10.85 3.33
N TYR A 271 -17.33 11.08 3.78
CA TYR A 271 -17.88 12.43 3.99
C TYR A 271 -17.09 13.23 5.03
N LEU A 272 -16.72 12.59 6.15
CA LEU A 272 -15.89 13.18 7.20
C LEU A 272 -14.44 13.42 6.75
N LYS A 273 -14.00 12.90 5.59
CA LYS A 273 -12.67 13.21 5.03
C LYS A 273 -12.57 14.59 4.37
N PHE A 274 -13.69 15.16 3.94
CA PHE A 274 -13.72 16.47 3.26
C PHE A 274 -13.72 17.72 4.15
N PRO A 275 -14.03 17.68 5.46
CA PRO A 275 -13.58 18.74 6.34
C PRO A 275 -12.05 18.67 6.55
N ASP A 276 -11.40 19.83 6.54
CA ASP A 276 -9.96 20.18 6.71
C ASP A 276 -9.15 19.45 7.82
N GLU A 277 -9.78 18.54 8.55
CA GLU A 277 -9.31 17.92 9.78
C GLU A 277 -8.66 16.54 9.54
N THR A 278 -8.94 15.86 8.43
CA THR A 278 -8.47 14.47 8.23
C THR A 278 -7.10 14.33 7.57
N LEU A 279 -6.55 15.40 7.00
CA LEU A 279 -5.14 15.48 6.54
C LEU A 279 -4.14 15.61 7.72
N ARG A 280 -4.63 15.44 8.97
CA ARG A 280 -3.86 15.58 10.20
C ARG A 280 -3.63 14.26 10.94
N SER A 281 -4.34 13.18 10.59
CA SER A 281 -4.29 11.92 11.34
C SER A 281 -3.46 10.86 10.63
N GLY A 282 -2.46 10.31 11.33
CA GLY A 282 -1.70 9.14 10.88
C GLY A 282 -2.56 7.89 10.74
N GLU A 283 -3.74 7.84 11.35
CA GLU A 283 -4.67 6.69 11.28
C GLU A 283 -5.24 6.52 9.87
N LEU A 284 -5.55 7.63 9.18
CA LEU A 284 -6.00 7.57 7.78
C LEU A 284 -4.90 7.06 6.88
N LEU A 285 -3.70 7.62 7.04
CA LEU A 285 -2.56 7.22 6.26
C LEU A 285 -2.29 5.73 6.46
N ASN A 286 -2.31 5.26 7.72
CA ASN A 286 -2.16 3.84 8.04
C ASN A 286 -3.22 2.98 7.35
N MET A 287 -4.50 3.36 7.42
CA MET A 287 -5.59 2.64 6.75
C MET A 287 -5.36 2.53 5.24
N ILE A 288 -4.87 3.58 4.59
CA ILE A 288 -4.54 3.57 3.16
C ILE A 288 -3.35 2.63 2.90
N VAL A 289 -2.22 2.85 3.58
CA VAL A 289 -0.98 2.11 3.29
C VAL A 289 -1.05 0.64 3.69
N ALA A 290 -1.97 0.27 4.60
CA ALA A 290 -2.22 -1.10 5.02
C ALA A 290 -2.90 -1.96 3.93
N VAL A 291 -3.61 -1.33 2.99
CA VAL A 291 -4.37 -2.05 1.95
C VAL A 291 -3.92 -1.71 0.53
N ILE A 292 -3.03 -0.73 0.36
CA ILE A 292 -2.59 -0.26 -0.94
C ILE A 292 -1.70 -1.30 -1.65
N ASP A 293 -1.82 -1.39 -2.97
CA ASP A 293 -0.84 -2.11 -3.79
C ASP A 293 0.21 -1.16 -4.41
N SER A 294 1.21 -1.74 -5.09
CA SER A 294 2.29 -0.94 -5.70
C SER A 294 1.84 -0.03 -6.86
N ALA A 295 0.78 -0.39 -7.59
CA ALA A 295 0.28 0.42 -8.69
C ALA A 295 -0.50 1.63 -8.15
N GLN A 296 -1.38 1.39 -7.18
CA GLN A 296 -2.11 2.42 -6.45
C GLN A 296 -1.15 3.38 -5.73
N LEU A 297 -0.08 2.86 -5.11
CA LEU A 297 0.95 3.70 -4.51
C LEU A 297 1.60 4.63 -5.56
N GLN A 298 1.92 4.10 -6.74
CA GLN A 298 2.50 4.88 -7.82
C GLN A 298 1.54 5.98 -8.29
N GLU A 299 0.25 5.68 -8.41
CA GLU A 299 -0.78 6.65 -8.76
C GLU A 299 -0.90 7.75 -7.70
N LEU A 300 -0.95 7.39 -6.41
CA LEU A 300 -0.96 8.38 -5.33
C LEU A 300 0.29 9.26 -5.34
N VAL A 301 1.48 8.68 -5.54
CA VAL A 301 2.73 9.44 -5.70
C VAL A 301 2.63 10.42 -6.88
N CYS A 302 2.09 9.99 -8.03
CA CYS A 302 1.86 10.87 -9.17
C CYS A 302 0.90 12.01 -8.82
N HIS A 303 -0.22 11.72 -8.15
CA HIS A 303 -1.18 12.75 -7.73
C HIS A 303 -0.56 13.77 -6.78
N VAL A 304 0.28 13.32 -5.84
CA VAL A 304 1.04 14.24 -4.97
C VAL A 304 2.00 15.11 -5.78
N MET A 305 2.76 14.52 -6.71
CA MET A 305 3.73 15.26 -7.53
C MET A 305 3.07 16.25 -8.50
N MET A 306 1.86 15.94 -8.98
CA MET A 306 1.05 16.84 -9.82
C MET A 306 0.40 17.98 -9.01
N GLY A 307 0.38 17.88 -7.68
CA GLY A 307 -0.25 18.86 -6.79
C GLY A 307 -1.74 18.63 -6.55
N ASN A 308 -2.28 17.48 -6.98
CA ASN A 308 -3.69 17.12 -6.83
C ASN A 308 -4.00 16.50 -5.46
N LEU A 309 -2.96 16.04 -4.75
CA LEU A 309 -3.10 15.38 -3.45
C LEU A 309 -2.04 15.90 -2.47
N VAL A 310 -2.44 16.23 -1.25
CA VAL A 310 -1.53 16.59 -0.16
C VAL A 310 -1.87 15.74 1.06
N MET A 311 -1.03 14.77 1.38
CA MET A 311 -1.20 13.86 2.52
C MET A 311 -0.42 14.29 3.77
N PHE A 312 0.63 15.12 3.60
CA PHE A 312 1.45 15.60 4.71
C PHE A 312 1.48 17.13 4.77
N ARG A 313 1.38 17.68 5.99
CA ARG A 313 1.60 19.10 6.28
C ARG A 313 2.84 19.26 7.16
N LYS A 314 3.49 20.43 7.07
CA LYS A 314 4.77 20.70 7.77
C LYS A 314 4.66 20.61 9.30
N ASP A 315 3.48 20.87 9.85
CA ASP A 315 3.19 20.85 11.29
C ASP A 315 2.91 19.46 11.86
N SER A 316 2.34 18.54 11.07
CA SER A 316 1.97 17.19 11.52
C SER A 316 2.91 16.07 11.04
N VAL A 317 3.66 16.30 9.95
CA VAL A 317 4.45 15.25 9.26
C VAL A 317 5.42 14.51 10.18
N LEU A 318 6.11 15.21 11.08
CA LEU A 318 7.06 14.57 12.00
C LEU A 318 6.34 13.58 12.94
N ASN A 319 5.20 13.99 13.50
CA ASN A 319 4.42 13.15 14.42
C ASN A 319 3.85 11.93 13.70
N ILE A 320 3.36 12.10 12.47
CA ILE A 320 2.85 11.00 11.65
C ILE A 320 3.97 10.01 11.33
N LEU A 321 5.15 10.49 10.94
CA LEU A 321 6.28 9.60 10.66
C LEU A 321 6.77 8.87 11.92
N ILE A 322 6.73 9.51 13.10
CA ILE A 322 7.02 8.83 14.38
C ILE A 322 6.00 7.73 14.65
N GLN A 323 4.70 8.00 14.47
CA GLN A 323 3.65 6.98 14.60
C GLN A 323 3.86 5.82 13.61
N SER A 324 4.31 6.12 12.39
CA SER A 324 4.55 5.10 11.36
C SER A 324 5.67 4.12 11.68
N LEU A 325 6.52 4.39 12.67
CA LEU A 325 7.60 3.47 13.05
C LEU A 325 7.08 2.14 13.63
N GLU A 326 5.83 2.11 14.09
CA GLU A 326 5.18 0.91 14.61
C GLU A 326 4.41 0.12 13.53
N TRP A 327 4.38 0.64 12.29
CA TRP A 327 3.63 0.05 11.17
C TRP A 327 4.41 -1.07 10.49
N GLU A 328 3.72 -1.88 9.68
CA GLU A 328 4.36 -2.99 8.96
C GLU A 328 5.40 -2.49 7.93
N THR A 329 6.33 -3.37 7.55
CA THR A 329 7.44 -3.02 6.64
C THR A 329 6.95 -2.34 5.35
N PHE A 330 5.93 -2.89 4.69
CA PHE A 330 5.42 -2.33 3.44
C PHE A 330 4.69 -0.99 3.67
N GLU A 331 3.94 -0.87 4.75
CA GLU A 331 3.26 0.36 5.16
C GLU A 331 4.26 1.50 5.39
N GLN A 332 5.38 1.20 6.06
CA GLN A 332 6.48 2.15 6.24
C GLN A 332 7.09 2.57 4.91
N TYR A 333 7.37 1.63 4.00
CA TYR A 333 7.89 1.98 2.68
C TYR A 333 6.93 2.88 1.90
N CYS A 334 5.64 2.56 1.87
CA CYS A 334 4.61 3.36 1.23
C CYS A 334 4.56 4.77 1.82
N THR A 335 4.53 4.87 3.15
CA THR A 335 4.53 6.13 3.90
C THR A 335 5.72 7.00 3.54
N TRP A 336 6.92 6.43 3.50
CA TRP A 336 8.13 7.15 3.10
C TRP A 336 8.10 7.55 1.63
N GLN A 337 7.62 6.71 0.71
CA GLN A 337 7.49 7.11 -0.71
C GLN A 337 6.52 8.27 -0.88
N LEU A 338 5.35 8.22 -0.22
CA LEU A 338 4.37 9.29 -0.23
C LEU A 338 4.95 10.57 0.37
N PHE A 339 5.67 10.49 1.50
CA PHE A 339 6.35 11.65 2.09
C PHE A 339 7.35 12.28 1.10
N LEU A 340 8.17 11.49 0.43
CA LEU A 340 9.18 11.97 -0.51
C LEU A 340 8.59 12.56 -1.80
N ALA A 341 7.36 12.18 -2.16
CA ALA A 341 6.64 12.82 -3.24
C ALA A 341 6.24 14.27 -2.90
N HIS A 342 6.16 14.61 -1.61
CA HIS A 342 5.88 15.97 -1.15
C HIS A 342 7.15 16.84 -1.15
N ASN A 343 6.97 18.13 -1.43
CA ASN A 343 8.03 19.13 -1.33
C ASN A 343 8.27 19.61 0.12
N ILE A 344 8.48 18.68 1.05
CA ILE A 344 8.78 18.97 2.46
C ILE A 344 10.30 18.84 2.69
N PRO A 345 10.99 19.88 3.18
CA PRO A 345 12.42 19.80 3.45
C PRO A 345 12.77 18.71 4.48
N LEU A 346 13.84 17.96 4.23
CA LEU A 346 14.28 16.89 5.13
C LEU A 346 14.61 17.40 6.55
N GLU A 347 15.05 18.66 6.65
CA GLU A 347 15.32 19.33 7.93
C GLU A 347 14.06 19.43 8.83
N THR A 348 12.85 19.42 8.26
CA THR A 348 11.60 19.41 9.04
C THR A 348 11.41 18.12 9.81
N ILE A 349 11.88 16.98 9.26
CA ILE A 349 11.68 15.65 9.86
C ILE A 349 12.94 15.07 10.47
N ILE A 350 14.10 15.74 10.35
CA ILE A 350 15.37 15.26 10.91
C ILE A 350 15.33 14.91 12.41
N PRO A 351 14.49 15.54 13.27
CA PRO A 351 14.34 15.14 14.66
C PRO A 351 13.96 13.67 14.86
N ILE A 352 13.34 13.02 13.87
CA ILE A 352 12.97 11.61 13.92
C ILE A 352 14.17 10.69 14.20
N LEU A 353 15.40 11.10 13.85
CA LEU A 353 16.63 10.33 14.12
C LEU A 353 16.82 9.96 15.60
N GLN A 354 16.24 10.73 16.53
CA GLN A 354 16.25 10.44 17.97
C GLN A 354 15.35 9.26 18.36
N HIS A 355 14.32 8.97 17.57
CA HIS A 355 13.39 7.86 17.79
C HIS A 355 13.85 6.56 17.10
N LEU A 356 14.81 6.65 16.17
CA LEU A 356 15.21 5.51 15.36
C LEU A 356 16.24 4.62 16.05
N LYS A 357 15.84 3.40 16.41
CA LYS A 357 16.75 2.33 16.86
C LYS A 357 17.19 1.46 15.68
N TYR A 358 18.46 1.09 15.65
CA TYR A 358 19.10 0.41 14.51
C TYR A 358 18.42 -0.90 14.09
N LYS A 359 18.04 -1.75 15.05
CA LYS A 359 17.44 -3.06 14.78
C LYS A 359 15.93 -3.03 14.60
N GLU A 360 15.25 -2.02 15.15
CA GLU A 360 13.77 -1.95 15.16
C GLU A 360 13.22 -1.18 13.95
N HIS A 361 13.98 -0.23 13.37
CA HIS A 361 13.46 0.63 12.31
C HIS A 361 14.34 0.63 11.03
N PRO A 362 14.58 -0.53 10.40
CA PRO A 362 15.43 -0.63 9.22
C PRO A 362 14.89 0.13 8.00
N GLU A 363 13.57 0.22 7.81
CA GLU A 363 12.90 0.88 6.70
C GLU A 363 13.15 2.40 6.73
N ALA A 364 12.82 3.03 7.86
CA ALA A 364 13.03 4.45 8.08
C ALA A 364 14.51 4.85 8.03
N LEU A 365 15.40 4.04 8.65
CA LEU A 365 16.84 4.28 8.59
C LEU A 365 17.39 4.17 7.18
N SER A 366 16.97 3.16 6.41
CA SER A 366 17.41 2.99 5.02
C SER A 366 16.95 4.16 4.14
N CYS A 367 15.69 4.57 4.28
CA CYS A 367 15.14 5.72 3.57
C CYS A 367 15.91 7.00 3.90
N LEU A 368 16.06 7.33 5.19
CA LEU A 368 16.77 8.53 5.63
C LEU A 368 18.22 8.56 5.19
N LEU A 369 18.93 7.42 5.22
CA LEU A 369 20.31 7.35 4.75
C LEU A 369 20.41 7.70 3.24
N LEU A 370 19.45 7.21 2.45
CA LEU A 370 19.37 7.47 1.01
C LEU A 370 18.92 8.90 0.67
N GLN A 371 18.20 9.58 1.56
CA GLN A 371 17.86 10.99 1.39
C GLN A 371 18.97 11.92 1.89
N LEU A 372 19.53 11.67 3.07
CA LEU A 372 20.62 12.47 3.64
C LEU A 372 21.85 12.51 2.73
N ARG A 373 22.15 11.44 1.98
CA ARG A 373 23.25 11.43 1.01
C ARG A 373 23.05 12.38 -0.18
N ARG A 374 21.81 12.84 -0.42
CA ARG A 374 21.46 13.82 -1.46
C ARG A 374 21.54 15.26 -0.92
N GLU A 375 21.47 15.43 0.39
CA GLU A 375 21.49 16.72 1.07
C GLU A 375 22.90 17.24 1.35
N LYS A 376 23.01 18.57 1.35
CA LYS A 376 24.18 19.26 1.88
C LYS A 376 24.07 19.29 3.42
N PRO A 377 25.10 18.86 4.18
CA PRO A 377 25.00 18.79 5.64
C PRO A 377 24.77 20.17 6.26
N THR A 378 23.73 20.29 7.08
CA THR A 378 23.50 21.46 7.95
C THR A 378 23.99 21.18 9.37
N GLU A 379 24.17 22.22 10.20
CA GLU A 379 24.59 22.05 11.60
C GLU A 379 23.60 21.16 12.37
N GLU A 380 22.29 21.32 12.15
CA GLU A 380 21.26 20.53 12.83
C GLU A 380 21.26 19.07 12.35
N MET A 381 21.40 18.82 11.05
CA MET A 381 21.52 17.44 10.53
C MET A 381 22.72 16.71 11.16
N VAL A 382 23.88 17.36 11.19
CA VAL A 382 25.10 16.79 11.78
C VAL A 382 24.91 16.54 13.27
N LYS A 383 24.30 17.48 14.00
CA LYS A 383 23.96 17.33 15.42
C LYS A 383 23.05 16.13 15.67
N MET A 384 21.98 15.99 14.89
CA MET A 384 21.02 14.90 15.02
C MET A 384 21.68 13.54 14.72
N VAL A 385 22.49 13.46 13.66
CA VAL A 385 23.26 12.25 13.30
C VAL A 385 24.25 11.84 14.41
N LEU A 386 24.95 12.80 15.00
CA LEU A 386 25.92 12.56 16.08
C LEU A 386 25.26 12.28 17.44
N SER A 387 24.01 12.69 17.63
CA SER A 387 23.25 12.46 18.87
C SER A 387 22.71 11.03 19.00
N ARG A 388 22.80 10.22 17.95
CA ARG A 388 22.38 8.82 17.97
C ARG A 388 23.30 7.97 18.88
N PRO A 389 22.75 6.97 19.60
CA PRO A 389 23.56 6.05 20.38
C PRO A 389 24.50 5.26 19.46
N CYS A 390 25.71 5.02 19.94
CA CYS A 390 26.72 4.30 19.17
C CYS A 390 26.64 2.81 19.52
N HIS A 391 26.40 1.98 18.51
CA HIS A 391 26.43 0.53 18.63
C HIS A 391 27.41 -0.05 17.59
N PRO A 392 28.22 -1.07 17.91
CA PRO A 392 29.19 -1.64 16.96
C PRO A 392 28.57 -2.08 15.63
N ASP A 393 27.34 -2.58 15.68
CA ASP A 393 26.60 -3.01 14.50
C ASP A 393 25.90 -1.86 13.74
N ASP A 394 25.69 -0.69 14.38
CA ASP A 394 25.02 0.46 13.75
C ASP A 394 26.01 1.22 12.86
N GLN A 395 25.86 1.05 11.55
CA GLN A 395 26.69 1.70 10.54
C GLN A 395 26.06 2.97 9.96
N PHE A 396 24.91 3.44 10.48
CA PHE A 396 24.20 4.58 9.92
C PHE A 396 25.04 5.86 10.00
N THR A 397 25.48 6.22 11.21
CA THR A 397 26.23 7.46 11.48
C THR A 397 27.57 7.48 10.74
N THR A 398 28.32 6.38 10.76
CA THR A 398 29.61 6.27 10.05
C THR A 398 29.44 6.39 8.54
N SER A 399 28.40 5.76 7.98
CA SER A 399 28.12 5.79 6.53
C SER A 399 27.80 7.20 6.03
N ILE A 400 26.90 7.92 6.71
CA ILE A 400 26.50 9.25 6.26
C ILE A 400 27.61 10.29 6.45
N LEU A 401 28.34 10.24 7.58
CA LEU A 401 29.48 11.13 7.83
C LEU A 401 30.60 10.89 6.81
N ARG A 402 30.88 9.63 6.46
CA ARG A 402 31.84 9.30 5.40
C ARG A 402 31.41 9.90 4.06
N HIS A 403 30.12 9.79 3.71
CA HIS A 403 29.61 10.34 2.46
C HIS A 403 29.76 11.87 2.40
N TRP A 404 29.36 12.57 3.47
CA TRP A 404 29.49 14.02 3.56
C TRP A 404 30.94 14.47 3.65
N CYS A 405 31.83 13.72 4.28
CA CYS A 405 33.26 14.02 4.30
C CYS A 405 33.84 14.00 2.89
N ILE A 406 33.48 13.01 2.06
CA ILE A 406 33.98 12.90 0.68
C ILE A 406 33.46 14.05 -0.21
N LYS A 407 32.20 14.45 -0.07
CA LYS A 407 31.58 15.47 -0.95
C LYS A 407 31.63 16.90 -0.42
N HIS A 408 31.61 17.09 0.89
CA HIS A 408 31.37 18.34 1.58
C HIS A 408 32.32 18.55 2.79
N GLU A 409 33.57 18.09 2.67
CA GLU A 409 34.60 18.10 3.72
C GLU A 409 34.62 19.39 4.56
N ASN A 410 34.84 20.54 3.92
CA ASN A 410 34.97 21.83 4.60
C ASN A 410 33.71 22.21 5.40
N HIS A 411 32.53 21.93 4.87
CA HIS A 411 31.27 22.25 5.56
C HIS A 411 31.07 21.33 6.77
N LEU A 412 31.33 20.04 6.59
CA LEU A 412 31.21 19.06 7.67
C LEU A 412 32.17 19.39 8.83
N ILE A 413 33.43 19.72 8.52
CA ILE A 413 34.43 20.10 9.53
C ILE A 413 33.99 21.34 10.31
N GLU A 414 33.53 22.39 9.62
CA GLU A 414 33.08 23.61 10.29
C GLU A 414 31.83 23.36 11.17
N HIS A 415 30.89 22.53 10.72
CA HIS A 415 29.73 22.16 11.54
C HIS A 415 30.14 21.34 12.78
N ILE A 416 31.01 20.34 12.64
CA ILE A 416 31.52 19.56 13.78
C ILE A 416 32.27 20.47 14.76
N LYS A 417 33.13 21.35 14.25
CA LYS A 417 33.88 22.33 15.04
C LYS A 417 32.93 23.28 15.80
N SER A 418 31.91 23.82 15.14
CA SER A 418 30.86 24.65 15.75
C SER A 418 30.19 23.92 16.92
N LEU A 419 29.76 22.68 16.71
CA LEU A 419 29.11 21.85 17.73
C LEU A 419 30.03 21.54 18.91
N LEU A 420 31.32 21.33 18.67
CA LEU A 420 32.31 21.09 19.71
C LEU A 420 32.63 22.35 20.54
N ILE A 421 32.67 23.53 19.90
CA ILE A 421 32.96 24.80 20.60
C ILE A 421 31.77 25.25 21.44
N LYS A 422 30.55 25.18 20.90
CA LYS A 422 29.31 25.56 21.60
C LYS A 422 29.05 24.73 22.86
N ASN A 423 29.47 23.46 22.86
CA ASN A 423 29.30 22.57 24.02
C ASN A 423 30.40 22.70 25.09
N ASN A 424 31.47 23.48 24.85
CA ASN A 424 32.63 23.62 25.74
C ASN A 424 32.72 24.96 26.50
N SER A 425 31.73 25.85 26.39
CA SER A 425 31.78 27.17 27.04
C SER A 425 31.41 27.13 28.53
N LEU A 426 32.40 26.91 29.40
CA LEU A 426 32.49 27.53 30.74
C LEU A 426 33.29 28.86 30.63
N PRO A 427 33.11 29.83 31.56
CA PRO A 427 33.54 31.20 31.34
C PRO A 427 35.07 31.35 31.29
N ARG A 428 35.53 32.06 30.25
CA ARG A 428 36.93 32.41 29.94
C ARG A 428 37.76 32.82 31.16
N LYS A 429 38.97 32.28 31.28
CA LYS A 429 40.14 33.04 31.73
C LYS A 429 41.45 32.56 31.05
N ARG A 430 42.07 33.54 30.39
CA ARG A 430 43.45 33.66 29.85
C ARG A 430 43.78 32.97 28.53
N GLN A 431 44.10 33.82 27.56
CA GLN A 431 44.71 33.56 26.26
C GLN A 431 46.11 32.95 26.41
N SER A 432 46.43 31.97 25.56
CA SER A 432 47.69 31.92 24.82
C SER A 432 47.51 31.03 23.59
N ASP A 433 47.99 31.54 22.45
CA ASP A 433 48.06 30.87 21.16
C ASP A 433 48.82 29.53 21.25
N PHE A 434 48.50 28.62 20.33
CA PHE A 434 48.89 27.19 20.27
C PHE A 434 48.12 26.23 21.18
N ILE A 435 46.94 25.80 20.71
CA ILE A 435 46.34 24.55 21.16
C ILE A 435 46.36 23.58 19.97
N THR A 436 47.41 22.77 19.93
CA THR A 436 47.53 21.60 19.07
C THR A 436 46.40 20.60 19.34
N SER A 437 45.91 19.98 18.27
CA SER A 437 44.75 19.07 18.16
C SER A 437 44.71 17.87 19.12
N SER A 438 45.75 17.66 19.93
CA SER A 438 45.88 16.55 20.87
C SER A 438 45.27 16.82 22.26
N LEU A 439 45.19 18.07 22.71
CA LEU A 439 44.55 18.41 23.99
C LEU A 439 43.02 18.55 23.89
N PHE A 440 42.50 18.74 22.67
CA PHE A 440 41.06 18.81 22.42
C PHE A 440 40.35 17.45 22.61
N LEU A 441 41.07 16.34 22.43
CA LEU A 441 40.58 14.97 22.64
C LEU A 441 40.42 14.57 24.12
N LEU A 442 41.00 15.32 25.06
CA LEU A 442 40.96 15.02 26.50
C LEU A 442 39.83 15.74 27.25
N SER A 443 39.04 16.59 26.60
CA SER A 443 37.89 17.29 27.22
C SER A 443 36.52 16.81 26.72
N PHE A 444 36.43 15.62 26.13
CA PHE A 444 35.17 15.11 25.60
C PHE A 444 34.22 14.64 26.73
N ARG A 445 32.96 15.11 26.68
CA ARG A 445 31.84 14.50 27.42
C ARG A 445 31.43 13.18 26.72
N PRO A 446 30.94 12.17 27.49
CA PRO A 446 30.69 10.81 26.98
C PRO A 446 29.60 10.70 25.90
N SER A 447 28.77 11.74 25.68
CA SER A 447 27.61 11.70 24.77
C SER A 447 27.95 11.62 23.28
N TYR A 448 29.07 12.23 22.84
CA TYR A 448 29.50 12.27 21.42
C TYR A 448 30.79 11.46 21.18
N LEU A 449 31.32 10.87 22.24
CA LEU A 449 32.62 10.23 22.33
C LEU A 449 32.73 8.87 21.64
N PRO A 450 31.68 8.05 21.41
CA PRO A 450 31.88 6.73 20.79
C PRO A 450 31.79 6.71 19.26
N SER A 451 31.08 7.64 18.61
CA SER A 451 30.89 7.67 17.15
C SER A 451 32.11 8.21 16.40
N LEU A 452 32.74 9.25 16.95
CA LEU A 452 33.94 9.89 16.41
C LEU A 452 35.17 8.97 16.39
N PRO A 453 35.55 8.22 17.44
CA PRO A 453 36.70 7.32 17.39
C PRO A 453 36.45 6.12 16.46
N PHE A 454 35.21 5.64 16.29
CA PHE A 454 34.90 4.58 15.32
C PHE A 454 34.97 5.09 13.88
N PHE A 455 34.47 6.31 13.63
CA PHE A 455 34.68 7.04 12.38
C PHE A 455 36.17 7.25 12.10
N LEU A 456 36.93 7.76 13.08
CA LEU A 456 38.36 7.97 12.98
C LEU A 456 39.12 6.64 12.76
N LEU A 457 38.77 5.55 13.45
CA LEU A 457 39.40 4.23 13.24
C LEU A 457 39.14 3.71 11.82
N SER A 458 37.87 3.71 11.37
CA SER A 458 37.47 3.21 10.05
C SER A 458 37.99 4.08 8.89
N PHE A 459 38.22 5.37 9.14
CA PHE A 459 38.67 6.34 8.15
C PHE A 459 40.19 6.49 8.11
N PHE A 460 40.87 6.52 9.26
CA PHE A 460 42.32 6.73 9.33
C PHE A 460 43.14 5.44 9.14
N LEU A 461 42.65 4.23 9.45
CA LEU A 461 43.42 2.99 9.21
C LEU A 461 43.82 2.78 7.73
N PRO A 462 42.94 3.01 6.73
CA PRO A 462 43.34 2.93 5.32
C PRO A 462 44.09 4.17 4.81
N PHE A 463 43.97 5.35 5.46
CA PHE A 463 44.72 6.57 5.12
C PHE A 463 46.11 6.64 5.77
N PHE A 464 46.37 5.86 6.82
CA PHE A 464 47.65 5.81 7.52
C PHE A 464 48.80 5.34 6.60
N SER A 465 48.54 4.44 5.65
CA SER A 465 49.55 3.98 4.68
C SER A 465 49.91 5.07 3.65
N PHE A 466 48.96 5.96 3.33
CA PHE A 466 49.15 7.05 2.39
C PHE A 466 49.98 8.20 3.00
N PHE A 467 49.71 8.56 4.26
CA PHE A 467 50.45 9.62 4.97
C PHE A 467 51.89 9.23 5.35
N LEU A 468 52.20 7.94 5.50
CA LEU A 468 53.57 7.44 5.71
C LEU A 468 54.47 7.55 4.46
N SER A 469 53.89 7.80 3.27
CA SER A 469 54.64 7.88 2.00
C SER A 469 55.15 9.28 1.64
N LEU A 470 54.79 10.30 2.42
CA LEU A 470 55.18 11.69 2.18
C LEU A 470 56.34 12.11 3.11
N PRO A 471 57.54 12.41 2.56
CA PRO A 471 58.74 12.70 3.37
C PRO A 471 58.61 13.96 4.25
N SER A 472 57.65 14.84 3.97
CA SER A 472 57.40 16.05 4.74
C SER A 472 56.59 15.84 6.03
N PHE A 473 55.96 14.67 6.21
CA PHE A 473 55.10 14.37 7.36
C PHE A 473 55.88 13.80 8.57
N LEU A 474 57.03 13.17 8.33
CA LEU A 474 57.90 12.57 9.34
C LEU A 474 58.59 13.59 10.25
N PHE A 475 58.81 14.83 9.79
CA PHE A 475 59.61 15.80 10.52
C PHE A 475 58.81 16.63 11.54
N PHE A 476 57.49 16.77 11.36
CA PHE A 476 56.66 17.63 12.20
C PHE A 476 55.90 16.90 13.33
N PHE A 477 55.68 15.59 13.21
CA PHE A 477 54.81 14.84 14.12
C PHE A 477 55.53 13.79 15.00
N LEU A 478 56.86 13.67 14.92
CA LEU A 478 57.65 12.73 15.71
C LEU A 478 57.41 12.79 17.24
N PRO A 479 57.23 13.97 17.88
CA PRO A 479 56.96 14.05 19.32
C PRO A 479 55.54 13.61 19.69
N SER A 480 54.57 13.82 18.79
CA SER A 480 53.15 13.47 19.00
C SER A 480 52.85 12.00 18.67
N PHE A 481 53.66 11.38 17.83
CA PHE A 481 53.57 9.95 17.50
C PHE A 481 53.96 9.04 18.68
N LEU A 482 54.93 9.47 19.51
CA LEU A 482 55.35 8.73 20.70
C LEU A 482 54.28 8.74 21.81
N SER A 483 53.50 9.82 21.93
CA SER A 483 52.39 9.87 22.90
C SER A 483 51.18 9.06 22.43
N LEU A 484 50.87 9.06 21.11
CA LEU A 484 49.80 8.24 20.56
C LEU A 484 50.15 6.75 20.62
N SER A 485 51.42 6.39 20.37
CA SER A 485 51.91 5.02 20.58
C SER A 485 51.80 4.60 22.04
N SER A 486 52.08 5.48 23.01
CA SER A 486 51.94 5.18 24.43
C SER A 486 50.47 4.99 24.85
N VAL A 487 49.56 5.82 24.32
CA VAL A 487 48.12 5.72 24.59
C VAL A 487 47.52 4.47 23.93
N ILE A 488 47.92 4.15 22.69
CA ILE A 488 47.51 2.91 22.01
C ILE A 488 48.09 1.69 22.74
N TYR A 489 49.34 1.73 23.21
CA TYR A 489 49.96 0.65 23.98
C TYR A 489 49.28 0.45 25.35
N HIS A 490 48.90 1.53 26.03
CA HIS A 490 48.14 1.46 27.27
C HIS A 490 46.70 0.96 27.07
N LEU A 491 46.00 1.38 26.00
CA LEU A 491 44.69 0.83 25.65
C LEU A 491 44.78 -0.65 25.24
N SER A 492 45.86 -1.04 24.55
CA SER A 492 46.11 -2.45 24.19
C SER A 492 46.30 -3.32 25.42
N ILE A 493 47.03 -2.83 26.43
CA ILE A 493 47.23 -3.54 27.71
C ILE A 493 45.95 -3.60 28.53
N SER A 494 45.12 -2.54 28.53
CA SER A 494 43.83 -2.55 29.22
C SER A 494 42.82 -3.51 28.58
N VAL A 495 42.83 -3.64 27.26
CA VAL A 495 41.99 -4.61 26.52
C VAL A 495 42.50 -6.04 26.68
N LEU A 496 43.82 -6.26 26.70
CA LEU A 496 44.43 -7.57 26.99
C LEU A 496 44.18 -8.01 28.45
N SER A 497 44.25 -7.09 29.42
CA SER A 497 43.94 -7.37 30.83
C SER A 497 42.47 -7.74 31.05
N LEU A 498 41.53 -7.08 30.36
CA LEU A 498 40.11 -7.47 30.40
C LEU A 498 39.87 -8.84 29.74
N SER A 499 40.58 -9.17 28.66
CA SER A 499 40.46 -10.46 27.98
C SER A 499 41.01 -11.64 28.80
N HIS A 500 42.06 -11.41 29.62
CA HIS A 500 42.61 -12.41 30.53
C HIS A 500 41.76 -12.66 31.78
N HIS A 501 40.95 -11.69 32.21
CA HIS A 501 40.04 -11.86 33.34
C HIS A 501 38.73 -12.59 32.97
N LEU A 502 38.33 -12.55 31.70
CA LEU A 502 37.13 -13.23 31.18
C LEU A 502 37.40 -14.67 30.69
N THR A 503 38.66 -15.08 30.54
CA THR A 503 39.03 -16.44 30.10
C THR A 503 39.33 -17.42 31.25
N ILE A 504 39.38 -16.95 32.50
CA ILE A 504 39.68 -17.80 33.68
C ILE A 504 38.42 -18.27 34.43
N SER A 505 37.22 -17.72 34.14
CA SER A 505 35.99 -18.04 34.86
C SER A 505 35.12 -19.18 34.29
N ASP A 506 35.44 -19.73 33.10
CA ASP A 506 34.57 -20.71 32.40
C ASP A 506 35.19 -22.09 32.12
N LEU A 507 36.16 -22.54 32.93
CA LEU A 507 36.68 -23.92 32.89
C LEU A 507 36.47 -24.65 34.22
N SER A 508 35.20 -24.93 34.53
CA SER A 508 34.82 -25.95 35.51
C SER A 508 34.88 -27.34 34.85
N PHE A 509 36.07 -27.95 34.86
CA PHE A 509 36.19 -29.38 34.50
C PHE A 509 35.74 -30.26 35.67
N ALA A 510 34.80 -31.14 35.33
CA ALA A 510 34.21 -32.16 36.16
C ALA A 510 35.25 -33.07 36.84
N SER A 511 35.09 -33.23 38.15
CA SER A 511 35.72 -34.25 38.98
C SER A 511 34.95 -35.57 38.90
N PHE A 512 35.65 -36.66 38.56
CA PHE A 512 35.27 -38.05 38.87
C PHE A 512 36.55 -38.92 38.96
N PRO A 513 36.52 -40.09 39.64
CA PRO A 513 37.40 -40.36 40.78
C PRO A 513 38.31 -41.57 40.54
N THR A 514 39.41 -41.68 41.29
CA THR A 514 40.01 -42.99 41.63
C THR A 514 40.91 -42.91 42.85
N SER A 515 40.76 -43.95 43.68
CA SER A 515 41.49 -44.40 44.90
C SER A 515 41.33 -43.59 46.18
#